data_AF-A0A4U8SGU2-F1
#
_entry.id   AF-A0A4U8SGU2-F1
#
_cell.length_a   1.000
_cell.length_b   1.000
_cell.length_c   1.000
_cell.angle_alpha   90.00
_cell.angle_beta   90.00
_cell.angle_gamma   90.00
#
_symmetry.space_group_name_H-M   'P 1'
#
loop_
_entity.id
_entity.type
_entity.pdbx_description
1 polymer ?
#
loop_
_entity_poly.entity_id
_entity_poly.type
_entity_poly.pdbx_seq_one_letter_code
_entity_poly.pdbx_strand_id
1 'polypeptide(L)'
;MQGKISNGVICTIDGKYYAFKAEDIKNLGNDNIEDLEGCGVDFVIQENQAKEIFIIKDSCDSTPLMPDYNAKTIKNIKLKAYLALACRFLTALPFIEESSLLYWIAMIPELFFMYLVLSSLNAITRSETLPRNFMISVGFGVIAAISIMMIADFQNVIPEEVNAAIASSLKVTGMFYLYYTFLYIRELAYITKQKLLLWAFYLYILYFVIDFLGVFSAVWILALLFFAFEILGWVRFKEIQKRGENDKIPWF
;
A
#
# COMPACT_ATOMS: atom_id res chain seq x y z
N MET A 1 23.71 -26.89 -19.89
CA MET A 1 24.13 -26.57 -18.51
C MET A 1 23.05 -25.74 -17.86
N GLN A 2 22.98 -25.75 -16.53
CA GLN A 2 22.03 -24.92 -15.79
C GLN A 2 22.76 -23.83 -15.03
N GLY A 3 22.14 -22.66 -14.94
CA GLY A 3 22.66 -21.54 -14.16
C GLY A 3 21.56 -20.56 -13.79
N LYS A 4 21.95 -19.46 -13.17
CA LYS A 4 21.08 -18.32 -12.88
C LYS A 4 21.66 -17.05 -13.49
N ILE A 5 20.80 -16.21 -14.05
CA ILE A 5 21.21 -14.88 -14.49
C ILE A 5 21.50 -14.04 -13.25
N SER A 6 22.68 -13.42 -13.20
CA SER A 6 22.97 -12.37 -12.24
C SER A 6 23.91 -11.31 -12.82
N ASN A 7 23.59 -10.03 -12.65
CA ASN A 7 24.38 -8.88 -13.08
C ASN A 7 24.87 -8.98 -14.55
N GLY A 8 24.00 -9.42 -15.46
CA GLY A 8 24.34 -9.54 -16.89
C GLY A 8 25.26 -10.72 -17.26
N VAL A 9 25.46 -11.68 -16.35
CA VAL A 9 26.14 -12.96 -16.62
C VAL A 9 25.30 -14.14 -16.13
N ILE A 10 25.61 -15.35 -16.58
CA ILE A 10 25.02 -16.58 -16.06
C ILE A 10 26.00 -17.25 -15.10
N CYS A 11 25.59 -17.40 -13.85
CA CYS A 11 26.32 -18.12 -12.81
C CYS A 11 25.83 -19.57 -12.73
N THR A 12 26.75 -20.53 -12.90
CA THR A 12 26.45 -21.96 -12.76
C THR A 12 26.54 -22.42 -11.32
N ILE A 13 25.94 -23.59 -11.02
CA ILE A 13 26.02 -24.22 -9.69
C ILE A 13 27.48 -24.50 -9.29
N ASP A 14 28.35 -24.74 -10.27
CA ASP A 14 29.79 -24.98 -10.08
C ASP A 14 30.61 -23.68 -9.88
N GLY A 15 29.94 -22.51 -9.77
CA GLY A 15 30.58 -21.22 -9.51
C GLY A 15 31.28 -20.59 -10.72
N LYS A 16 31.05 -21.10 -11.93
CA LYS A 16 31.58 -20.50 -13.17
C LYS A 16 30.61 -19.49 -13.75
N TYR A 17 31.16 -18.44 -14.36
CA TYR A 17 30.42 -17.32 -14.94
C TYR A 17 30.57 -17.31 -16.46
N TYR A 18 29.45 -17.08 -17.15
CA TYR A 18 29.39 -17.00 -18.60
C TYR A 18 28.69 -15.72 -19.03
N ALA A 19 29.34 -14.96 -19.93
CA ALA A 19 28.71 -13.80 -20.56
C ALA A 19 27.66 -14.26 -21.57
N PHE A 20 26.59 -13.47 -21.73
CA PHE A 20 25.56 -13.71 -22.74
C PHE A 20 25.09 -12.40 -23.39
N LYS A 21 24.40 -12.51 -24.52
CA LYS A 21 23.67 -11.40 -25.15
C LYS A 21 22.18 -11.69 -25.15
N ALA A 22 21.38 -10.63 -25.20
CA ALA A 22 19.91 -10.70 -25.26
C ALA A 22 19.41 -11.61 -26.40
N GLU A 23 20.06 -11.49 -27.57
CA GLU A 23 19.73 -12.21 -28.80
C GLU A 23 19.92 -13.73 -28.67
N ASP A 24 20.74 -14.16 -27.70
CA ASP A 24 21.01 -15.58 -27.45
C ASP A 24 19.89 -16.24 -26.63
N ILE A 25 18.96 -15.47 -26.07
CA ILE A 25 17.80 -15.95 -25.30
C ILE A 25 16.65 -16.29 -26.24
N LYS A 26 16.36 -17.58 -26.39
CA LYS A 26 15.42 -18.10 -27.38
C LYS A 26 13.95 -17.84 -27.02
N ASN A 27 13.64 -17.74 -25.74
CA ASN A 27 12.27 -17.57 -25.23
C ASN A 27 12.05 -16.23 -24.50
N LEU A 28 12.82 -15.18 -24.84
CA LEU A 28 12.75 -13.86 -24.21
C LEU A 28 11.38 -13.17 -24.34
N GLY A 29 10.61 -13.49 -25.39
CA GLY A 29 9.28 -12.91 -25.60
C GLY A 29 9.31 -11.38 -25.68
N ASN A 30 8.43 -10.72 -24.91
CA ASN A 30 8.36 -9.26 -24.76
C ASN A 30 9.01 -8.78 -23.44
N ASP A 31 9.67 -9.65 -22.70
CA ASP A 31 10.22 -9.31 -21.39
C ASP A 31 11.56 -8.56 -21.55
N ASN A 32 11.83 -7.60 -20.66
CA ASN A 32 13.12 -6.90 -20.66
C ASN A 32 14.18 -7.75 -19.96
N ILE A 33 15.42 -7.65 -20.42
CA ILE A 33 16.58 -8.38 -19.84
C ILE A 33 16.76 -8.05 -18.36
N GLU A 34 16.42 -6.82 -17.96
CA GLU A 34 16.49 -6.34 -16.58
C GLU A 34 15.53 -7.12 -15.65
N ASP A 35 14.44 -7.65 -16.19
CA ASP A 35 13.44 -8.44 -15.44
C ASP A 35 13.85 -9.92 -15.29
N LEU A 36 14.97 -10.34 -15.89
CA LEU A 36 15.47 -11.72 -15.85
C LEU A 36 16.46 -12.01 -14.73
N GLU A 37 16.79 -11.00 -13.92
CA GLU A 37 17.73 -11.14 -12.81
C GLU A 37 17.25 -12.21 -11.81
N GLY A 38 18.10 -13.21 -11.57
CA GLY A 38 17.84 -14.33 -10.67
C GLY A 38 17.01 -15.49 -11.27
N CYS A 39 16.55 -15.37 -12.51
CA CYS A 39 15.95 -16.48 -13.25
C CYS A 39 16.93 -17.64 -13.44
N GLY A 40 16.43 -18.85 -13.27
CA GLY A 40 17.11 -20.07 -13.71
C GLY A 40 17.07 -20.20 -15.23
N VAL A 41 18.18 -20.63 -15.81
CA VAL A 41 18.34 -20.80 -17.25
C VAL A 41 19.03 -22.12 -17.60
N ASP A 42 18.59 -22.71 -18.69
CA ASP A 42 19.31 -23.77 -19.41
C ASP A 42 20.06 -23.15 -20.61
N PHE A 43 21.32 -23.49 -20.80
CA PHE A 43 22.14 -22.92 -21.89
C PHE A 43 23.24 -23.86 -22.39
N VAL A 44 23.78 -23.54 -23.56
CA VAL A 44 24.93 -24.22 -24.17
C VAL A 44 26.15 -23.31 -24.10
N ILE A 45 27.34 -23.87 -23.83
CA ILE A 45 28.58 -23.10 -23.86
C ILE A 45 29.18 -23.20 -25.26
N GLN A 46 29.46 -22.04 -25.86
CA GLN A 46 30.18 -21.93 -27.12
C GLN A 46 31.18 -20.78 -27.00
N GLU A 47 32.45 -21.04 -27.32
CA GLU A 47 33.52 -20.01 -27.28
C GLU A 47 33.61 -19.26 -25.93
N ASN A 48 33.41 -19.97 -24.82
CA ASN A 48 33.42 -19.41 -23.46
C ASN A 48 32.28 -18.40 -23.17
N GLN A 49 31.22 -18.42 -23.98
CA GLN A 49 29.99 -17.65 -23.81
C GLN A 49 28.78 -18.57 -23.71
N ALA A 50 27.71 -18.08 -23.09
CA ALA A 50 26.44 -18.78 -23.07
C ALA A 50 25.64 -18.47 -24.34
N LYS A 51 25.22 -19.52 -25.04
CA LYS A 51 24.42 -19.51 -26.26
C LYS A 51 23.19 -20.40 -26.09
N GLU A 52 22.18 -20.16 -26.93
CA GLU A 52 20.92 -20.93 -26.92
C GLU A 52 20.30 -21.01 -25.52
N ILE A 53 20.08 -19.84 -24.93
CA ILE A 53 19.62 -19.71 -23.54
C ILE A 53 18.10 -19.86 -23.50
N PHE A 54 17.63 -20.72 -22.61
CA PHE A 54 16.22 -20.96 -22.32
C PHE A 54 15.94 -20.62 -20.87
N ILE A 55 15.04 -19.67 -20.64
CA ILE A 55 14.55 -19.32 -19.30
C ILE A 55 13.66 -20.47 -18.79
N ILE A 56 13.99 -21.01 -17.62
CA ILE A 56 13.19 -22.04 -16.95
C ILE A 56 11.94 -21.37 -16.39
N LYS A 57 10.75 -21.76 -16.87
CA LYS A 57 9.48 -21.24 -16.38
C LYS A 57 9.36 -21.47 -14.86
N ASP A 58 8.82 -20.47 -14.16
CA ASP A 58 8.66 -20.42 -12.69
C ASP A 58 9.95 -20.25 -11.86
N SER A 59 11.12 -20.11 -12.49
CA SER A 59 12.41 -19.92 -11.78
C SER A 59 12.79 -18.45 -11.53
N CYS A 60 12.10 -17.51 -12.16
CA CYS A 60 12.33 -16.07 -12.06
C CYS A 60 11.82 -15.43 -10.77
N ASP A 61 11.19 -16.20 -9.89
CA ASP A 61 10.68 -15.71 -8.61
C ASP A 61 11.80 -15.70 -7.55
N SER A 62 12.96 -15.14 -7.87
CA SER A 62 13.90 -14.71 -6.84
C SER A 62 13.41 -13.37 -6.31
N THR A 63 12.44 -13.44 -5.41
CA THR A 63 12.22 -12.35 -4.45
C THR A 63 13.59 -12.04 -3.82
N PRO A 64 14.17 -10.85 -4.00
CA PRO A 64 15.41 -10.52 -3.30
C PRO A 64 15.15 -10.66 -1.79
N LEU A 65 16.08 -11.32 -1.08
CA LEU A 65 15.99 -11.62 0.36
C LEU A 65 15.75 -10.36 1.21
N MET A 66 16.09 -9.18 0.67
CA MET A 66 15.54 -7.91 1.08
C MET A 66 14.68 -7.35 -0.06
N PRO A 67 13.38 -7.08 0.15
CA PRO A 67 12.61 -6.33 -0.82
C PRO A 67 13.32 -5.02 -1.07
N ASP A 68 13.61 -4.69 -2.33
CA ASP A 68 13.99 -3.33 -2.66
C ASP A 68 12.76 -2.45 -2.42
N TYR A 69 12.66 -1.90 -1.20
CA TYR A 69 11.56 -1.01 -0.81
C TYR A 69 11.55 0.28 -1.63
N ASN A 70 12.56 0.58 -2.43
CA ASN A 70 12.58 1.71 -3.36
C ASN A 70 12.12 1.34 -4.78
N ALA A 71 12.02 0.04 -5.11
CA ALA A 71 11.53 -0.40 -6.40
C ALA A 71 10.09 0.08 -6.64
N LYS A 72 9.82 0.64 -7.82
CA LYS A 72 8.50 1.22 -8.18
C LYS A 72 7.60 0.21 -8.90
N THR A 73 7.82 -1.09 -8.67
CA THR A 73 7.03 -2.15 -9.29
C THR A 73 5.71 -2.35 -8.55
N ILE A 74 4.69 -2.85 -9.27
CA ILE A 74 3.38 -3.17 -8.68
C ILE A 74 3.52 -4.18 -7.52
N LYS A 75 4.42 -5.17 -7.65
CA LYS A 75 4.73 -6.15 -6.59
C LYS A 75 5.17 -5.46 -5.30
N ASN A 76 6.07 -4.47 -5.39
CA ASN A 76 6.54 -3.74 -4.22
C ASN A 76 5.49 -2.79 -3.64
N ILE A 77 4.68 -2.15 -4.49
CA ILE A 77 3.55 -1.32 -4.05
C ILE A 77 2.56 -2.16 -3.24
N LYS A 78 2.22 -3.37 -3.73
CA LYS A 78 1.37 -4.31 -2.99
C LYS A 78 1.99 -4.73 -1.67
N LEU A 79 3.29 -5.05 -1.66
CA LEU A 79 3.98 -5.43 -0.43
C LEU A 79 3.87 -4.33 0.64
N LYS A 80 4.16 -3.08 0.27
CA LYS A 80 4.01 -1.92 1.17
C LYS A 80 2.57 -1.76 1.65
N ALA A 81 1.59 -1.93 0.77
CA ALA A 81 0.18 -1.87 1.14
C ALA A 81 -0.22 -3.00 2.11
N TYR A 82 0.28 -4.22 1.91
CA TYR A 82 0.05 -5.33 2.83
C TYR A 82 0.72 -5.12 4.20
N LEU A 83 1.91 -4.52 4.23
CA LEU A 83 2.55 -4.14 5.49
C LEU A 83 1.75 -3.07 6.23
N ALA A 84 1.25 -2.06 5.52
CA ALA A 84 0.35 -1.07 6.11
C ALA A 84 -0.93 -1.72 6.65
N LEU A 85 -1.56 -2.60 5.87
CA LEU A 85 -2.74 -3.37 6.29
C LEU A 85 -2.48 -4.25 7.51
N ALA A 86 -1.32 -4.91 7.58
CA ALA A 86 -0.95 -5.72 8.73
C ALA A 86 -0.79 -4.86 10.00
N CYS A 87 -0.17 -3.69 9.88
CA CYS A 87 -0.07 -2.71 10.96
C CYS A 87 -1.46 -2.21 11.40
N ARG A 88 -2.36 -1.87 10.47
CA ARG A 88 -3.74 -1.48 10.77
C ARG A 88 -4.53 -2.62 11.43
N PHE A 89 -4.32 -3.84 10.98
CA PHE A 89 -4.97 -5.00 11.57
C PHE A 89 -4.55 -5.18 13.02
N LEU A 90 -3.27 -4.96 13.34
CA LEU A 90 -2.79 -4.96 14.73
C LEU A 90 -3.51 -3.88 15.55
N THR A 91 -3.58 -2.63 15.08
CA THR A 91 -4.26 -1.54 15.83
C THR A 91 -5.75 -1.79 16.02
N ALA A 92 -6.39 -2.60 15.18
CA ALA A 92 -7.80 -2.96 15.29
C ALA A 92 -8.09 -4.14 16.25
N LEU A 93 -7.07 -4.77 16.84
CA LEU A 93 -7.27 -5.88 17.77
C LEU A 93 -7.88 -5.38 19.09
N PRO A 94 -8.91 -6.05 19.63
CA PRO A 94 -9.69 -5.54 20.77
C PRO A 94 -8.91 -5.46 22.09
N PHE A 95 -7.75 -6.11 22.18
CA PHE A 95 -6.87 -6.07 23.35
C PHE A 95 -5.74 -5.04 23.23
N ILE A 96 -5.64 -4.33 22.09
CA ILE A 96 -4.73 -3.20 21.93
C ILE A 96 -5.52 -1.93 22.22
N GLU A 97 -5.36 -1.40 23.43
CA GLU A 97 -5.97 -0.14 23.81
C GLU A 97 -5.37 1.01 22.99
N GLU A 98 -6.19 1.98 22.56
CA GLU A 98 -5.76 3.14 21.77
C GLU A 98 -4.72 4.01 22.50
N SER A 99 -4.75 4.01 23.83
CA SER A 99 -3.77 4.67 24.70
C SER A 99 -2.46 3.91 24.85
N SER A 100 -2.39 2.64 24.43
CA SER A 100 -1.24 1.78 24.65
C SER A 100 -0.06 2.16 23.74
N LEU A 101 1.17 1.98 24.24
CA LEU A 101 2.38 2.15 23.44
C LEU A 101 2.36 1.25 22.19
N LEU A 102 1.77 0.06 22.29
CA LEU A 102 1.67 -0.91 21.20
C LEU A 102 0.80 -0.38 20.04
N TYR A 103 -0.29 0.33 20.35
CA TYR A 103 -1.11 1.00 19.34
C TYR A 103 -0.28 1.98 18.52
N TRP A 104 0.49 2.85 19.17
CA TRP A 104 1.35 3.82 18.50
C TRP A 104 2.49 3.18 17.70
N ILE A 105 3.08 2.10 18.23
CA ILE A 105 4.11 1.31 17.53
C ILE A 105 3.54 0.66 16.27
N ALA A 106 2.25 0.36 16.18
CA ALA A 106 1.63 -0.19 14.98
C ALA A 106 1.11 0.92 14.04
N MET A 107 0.51 1.98 14.58
CA MET A 107 -0.07 3.09 13.80
C MET A 107 1.00 3.90 13.04
N ILE A 108 2.15 4.18 13.64
CA ILE A 108 3.21 4.98 12.98
C ILE A 108 3.76 4.24 11.74
N PRO A 109 4.15 2.95 11.82
CA PRO A 109 4.53 2.17 10.65
C PRO A 109 3.42 2.04 9.61
N GLU A 110 2.14 1.92 10.01
CA GLU A 110 1.02 1.93 9.06
C GLU A 110 1.05 3.18 8.18
N LEU A 111 1.10 4.37 8.81
CA LEU A 111 1.14 5.65 8.11
C LEU A 111 2.38 5.77 7.22
N PHE A 112 3.53 5.30 7.71
CA PHE A 112 4.78 5.29 6.96
C PHE A 112 4.71 4.40 5.71
N PHE A 113 4.26 3.15 5.84
CA PHE A 113 4.12 2.24 4.71
C PHE A 113 3.09 2.73 3.70
N MET A 114 1.97 3.30 4.17
CA MET A 114 0.99 3.91 3.28
C MET A 114 1.58 5.11 2.54
N TYR A 115 2.34 5.96 3.22
CA TYR A 115 3.06 7.05 2.57
C TYR A 115 4.03 6.53 1.48
N LEU A 116 4.75 5.43 1.73
CA LEU A 116 5.61 4.81 0.71
C LEU A 116 4.83 4.27 -0.49
N VAL A 117 3.63 3.71 -0.29
CA VAL A 117 2.71 3.31 -1.38
C VAL A 117 2.38 4.52 -2.24
N LEU A 118 1.96 5.62 -1.61
CA LEU A 118 1.54 6.83 -2.33
C LEU A 118 2.69 7.55 -3.01
N SER A 119 3.87 7.58 -2.40
CA SER A 119 5.08 8.11 -3.03
C SER A 119 5.47 7.30 -4.26
N SER A 120 5.36 5.97 -4.19
CA SER A 120 5.63 5.08 -5.32
C SER A 120 4.63 5.30 -6.45
N LEU A 121 3.34 5.42 -6.14
CA LEU A 121 2.28 5.72 -7.11
C LEU A 121 2.43 7.12 -7.72
N ASN A 122 2.76 8.13 -6.91
CA ASN A 122 2.99 9.48 -7.39
C ASN A 122 4.17 9.53 -8.36
N ALA A 123 5.28 8.83 -8.07
CA ALA A 123 6.43 8.78 -8.97
C ALA A 123 6.08 8.23 -10.37
N ILE A 124 5.06 7.38 -10.48
CA ILE A 124 4.61 6.76 -11.74
C ILE A 124 3.53 7.59 -12.43
N THR A 125 2.57 8.09 -11.65
CA THR A 125 1.37 8.79 -12.15
C THR A 125 1.53 10.29 -12.26
N ARG A 126 2.55 10.86 -11.58
CA ARG A 126 2.77 12.30 -11.37
C ARG A 126 1.58 13.02 -10.77
N SER A 127 0.79 12.34 -9.95
CA SER A 127 -0.33 12.98 -9.28
C SER A 127 0.10 13.80 -8.06
N GLU A 128 -0.01 15.12 -8.17
CA GLU A 128 0.25 16.04 -7.07
C GLU A 128 -0.81 15.98 -5.96
N THR A 129 -2.04 15.54 -6.27
CA THR A 129 -3.14 15.59 -5.28
C THR A 129 -3.23 14.36 -4.40
N LEU A 130 -2.76 13.20 -4.87
CA LEU A 130 -2.84 11.94 -4.12
C LEU A 130 -2.10 12.00 -2.77
N PRO A 131 -0.76 12.25 -2.73
CA PRO A 131 -0.04 12.34 -1.46
C PRO A 131 -0.47 13.57 -0.65
N ARG A 132 -0.85 14.67 -1.31
CA ARG A 132 -1.32 15.89 -0.64
C ARG A 132 -2.60 15.64 0.16
N ASN A 133 -3.62 15.03 -0.47
CA ASN A 133 -4.90 14.76 0.19
C ASN A 133 -4.72 13.77 1.36
N PHE A 134 -3.84 12.77 1.19
CA PHE A 134 -3.46 11.87 2.29
C PHE A 134 -2.82 12.61 3.46
N MET A 135 -1.81 13.45 3.21
CA MET A 135 -1.13 14.19 4.28
C MET A 135 -2.06 15.18 4.99
N ILE A 136 -2.96 15.84 4.26
CA ILE A 136 -3.97 16.73 4.87
C ILE A 136 -4.93 15.91 5.75
N SER A 137 -5.40 14.74 5.28
CA SER A 137 -6.22 13.84 6.10
C SER A 137 -5.47 13.43 7.38
N VAL A 138 -4.23 12.95 7.27
CA VAL A 138 -3.41 12.58 8.44
C VAL A 138 -3.27 13.76 9.41
N GLY A 139 -3.02 14.97 8.90
CA GLY A 139 -2.93 16.18 9.72
C GLY A 139 -4.20 16.44 10.55
N PHE A 140 -5.39 16.40 9.91
CA PHE A 140 -6.65 16.53 10.64
C PHE A 140 -6.90 15.38 11.62
N GLY A 141 -6.50 14.16 11.27
CA GLY A 141 -6.60 13.00 12.16
C GLY A 141 -5.75 13.15 13.42
N VAL A 142 -4.51 13.62 13.28
CA VAL A 142 -3.61 13.90 14.42
C VAL A 142 -4.17 15.02 15.30
N ILE A 143 -4.66 16.11 14.71
CA ILE A 143 -5.29 17.21 15.46
C ILE A 143 -6.49 16.71 16.26
N ALA A 144 -7.34 15.87 15.65
CA ALA A 144 -8.49 15.27 16.32
C ALA A 144 -8.06 14.37 17.48
N ALA A 145 -7.08 13.48 17.27
CA ALA A 145 -6.58 12.55 18.27
C ALA A 145 -6.02 13.30 19.49
N ILE A 146 -5.16 14.30 19.28
CA ILE A 146 -4.59 15.13 20.36
C ILE A 146 -5.71 15.85 21.12
N SER A 147 -6.69 16.41 20.41
CA SER A 147 -7.80 17.14 21.03
C SER A 147 -8.65 16.21 21.92
N ILE A 148 -8.91 14.97 21.48
CA ILE A 148 -9.64 13.97 22.27
C ILE A 148 -8.85 13.57 23.52
N MET A 149 -7.53 13.33 23.39
CA MET A 149 -6.67 13.03 24.55
C MET A 149 -6.70 14.15 25.58
N MET A 150 -6.60 15.41 25.14
CA MET A 150 -6.69 16.56 26.05
C MET A 150 -8.05 16.65 26.75
N ILE A 151 -9.16 16.36 26.06
CA ILE A 151 -10.48 16.34 26.71
C ILE A 151 -10.54 15.21 27.75
N ALA A 152 -10.07 14.01 27.41
CA ALA A 152 -10.11 12.86 28.31
C ALA A 152 -9.33 13.12 29.60
N ASP A 153 -8.13 13.72 29.50
CA ASP A 153 -7.26 13.99 30.63
C ASP A 153 -7.73 15.17 31.50
N PHE A 154 -8.40 16.17 30.91
CA PHE A 154 -8.76 17.43 31.59
C PHE A 154 -10.28 17.65 31.76
N GLN A 155 -11.11 16.63 31.54
CA GLN A 155 -12.58 16.73 31.58
C GLN A 155 -13.16 17.39 32.83
N ASN A 156 -12.48 17.25 33.99
CA ASN A 156 -12.94 17.79 35.28
C ASN A 156 -12.43 19.23 35.55
N VAL A 157 -11.53 19.74 34.72
CA VAL A 157 -10.87 21.04 34.90
C VAL A 157 -11.32 22.05 33.84
N ILE A 158 -11.74 21.56 32.67
CA ILE A 158 -12.19 22.41 31.56
C ILE A 158 -13.63 22.89 31.81
N PRO A 159 -13.90 24.21 31.75
CA PRO A 159 -15.26 24.74 31.84
C PRO A 159 -16.17 24.16 30.75
N GLU A 160 -17.45 23.93 31.07
CA GLU A 160 -18.42 23.31 30.15
C GLU A 160 -18.52 24.04 28.80
N GLU A 161 -18.50 25.37 28.81
CA GLU A 161 -18.53 26.20 27.60
C GLU A 161 -17.31 25.96 26.69
N VAL A 162 -16.12 25.79 27.29
CA VAL A 162 -14.88 25.48 26.56
C VAL A 162 -14.93 24.06 26.03
N ASN A 163 -15.43 23.10 26.82
CA ASN A 163 -15.62 21.73 26.37
C ASN A 163 -16.60 21.64 25.18
N ALA A 164 -17.71 22.38 25.23
CA ALA A 164 -18.66 22.47 24.13
C ALA A 164 -18.03 23.07 22.85
N ALA A 165 -17.18 24.09 23.00
CA ALA A 165 -16.45 24.68 21.88
C ALA A 165 -15.45 23.68 21.26
N ILE A 166 -14.71 22.93 22.07
CA ILE A 166 -13.78 21.88 21.60
C ILE A 166 -14.56 20.74 20.92
N ALA A 167 -15.67 20.30 21.50
CA ALA A 167 -16.51 19.27 20.89
C ALA A 167 -17.08 19.71 19.53
N SER A 168 -17.43 20.99 19.38
CA SER A 168 -17.86 21.56 18.09
C SER A 168 -16.73 21.60 17.06
N SER A 169 -15.53 22.03 17.48
CA SER A 169 -14.35 22.07 16.59
C SER A 169 -13.90 20.67 16.16
N LEU A 170 -14.05 19.66 17.03
CA LEU A 170 -13.82 18.25 16.70
C LEU A 170 -14.75 17.74 15.60
N LYS A 171 -16.04 18.11 15.61
CA LYS A 171 -16.97 17.75 14.53
C LYS A 171 -16.52 18.32 13.19
N VAL A 172 -16.11 19.59 13.18
CA VAL A 172 -15.60 20.26 11.96
C VAL A 172 -14.31 19.60 11.47
N THR A 173 -13.37 19.35 12.39
CA THR A 173 -12.11 18.64 12.12
C THR A 173 -12.37 17.25 11.54
N GLY A 174 -13.31 16.50 12.12
CA GLY A 174 -13.72 15.18 11.65
C GLY A 174 -14.33 15.22 10.24
N MET A 175 -15.14 16.22 9.92
CA MET A 175 -15.66 16.41 8.56
C MET A 175 -14.54 16.66 7.54
N PHE A 176 -13.55 17.49 7.88
CA PHE A 176 -12.39 17.71 7.01
C PHE A 176 -11.55 16.44 6.86
N TYR A 177 -11.31 15.72 7.95
CA TYR A 177 -10.64 14.41 7.92
C TYR A 177 -11.33 13.46 6.94
N LEU A 178 -12.65 13.27 7.07
CA LEU A 178 -13.43 12.39 6.20
C LEU A 178 -13.41 12.87 4.74
N TYR A 179 -13.54 14.17 4.50
CA TYR A 179 -13.53 14.75 3.16
C TYR A 179 -12.19 14.50 2.45
N TYR A 180 -11.06 14.81 3.09
CA TYR A 180 -9.75 14.59 2.49
C TYR A 180 -9.41 13.10 2.36
N THR A 181 -9.84 12.27 3.30
CA THR A 181 -9.71 10.81 3.19
C THR A 181 -10.48 10.28 1.99
N PHE A 182 -11.71 10.75 1.78
CA PHE A 182 -12.52 10.40 0.61
C PHE A 182 -11.83 10.81 -0.68
N LEU A 183 -11.35 12.05 -0.80
CA LEU A 183 -10.65 12.53 -1.99
C LEU A 183 -9.42 11.67 -2.31
N TYR A 184 -8.65 11.33 -1.28
CA TYR A 184 -7.48 10.47 -1.38
C TYR A 184 -7.85 9.04 -1.82
N ILE A 185 -8.82 8.38 -1.17
CA ILE A 185 -9.22 7.01 -1.51
C ILE A 185 -9.84 6.94 -2.91
N ARG A 186 -10.67 7.93 -3.27
CA ARG A 186 -11.25 8.05 -4.62
C ARG A 186 -10.15 8.09 -5.67
N GLU A 187 -9.15 8.92 -5.46
CA GLU A 187 -8.03 9.06 -6.38
C GLU A 187 -7.17 7.79 -6.43
N LEU A 188 -6.93 7.16 -5.29
CA LEU A 188 -6.24 5.88 -5.20
C LEU A 188 -6.98 4.78 -5.99
N ALA A 189 -8.30 4.69 -5.83
CA ALA A 189 -9.14 3.73 -6.53
C ALA A 189 -9.14 3.97 -8.05
N TYR A 190 -9.13 5.23 -8.48
CA TYR A 190 -8.99 5.60 -9.89
C TYR A 190 -7.63 5.18 -10.46
N ILE A 191 -6.54 5.58 -9.79
CA ILE A 191 -5.16 5.27 -10.21
C ILE A 191 -4.91 3.76 -10.27
N THR A 192 -5.40 3.00 -9.31
CA THR A 192 -5.22 1.54 -9.26
C THR A 192 -6.25 0.78 -10.11
N LYS A 193 -7.24 1.49 -10.67
CA LYS A 193 -8.46 0.93 -11.29
C LYS A 193 -9.21 -0.07 -10.39
N GLN A 194 -9.13 0.08 -9.06
CA GLN A 194 -9.77 -0.81 -8.09
C GLN A 194 -10.88 -0.12 -7.31
N LYS A 195 -12.12 -0.29 -7.77
CA LYS A 195 -13.32 0.21 -7.06
C LYS A 195 -13.50 -0.38 -5.66
N LEU A 196 -12.91 -1.55 -5.40
CA LEU A 196 -13.00 -2.22 -4.09
C LEU A 196 -12.39 -1.40 -2.96
N LEU A 197 -11.34 -0.62 -3.21
CA LEU A 197 -10.72 0.26 -2.21
C LEU A 197 -11.69 1.36 -1.74
N LEU A 198 -12.51 1.87 -2.67
CA LEU A 198 -13.54 2.84 -2.35
C LEU A 198 -14.72 2.19 -1.61
N TRP A 199 -15.16 1.01 -2.05
CA TRP A 199 -16.20 0.25 -1.34
C TRP A 199 -15.80 -0.09 0.09
N ALA A 200 -14.53 -0.43 0.32
CA ALA A 200 -13.98 -0.61 1.66
C ALA A 200 -14.15 0.67 2.50
N PHE A 201 -13.84 1.85 1.94
CA PHE A 201 -14.03 3.12 2.64
C PHE A 201 -15.50 3.42 2.95
N TYR A 202 -16.44 3.10 2.06
CA TYR A 202 -17.87 3.25 2.35
C TYR A 202 -18.36 2.31 3.44
N LEU A 203 -17.88 1.06 3.45
CA LEU A 203 -18.17 0.11 4.53
C LEU A 203 -17.56 0.58 5.85
N TYR A 204 -16.39 1.19 5.84
CA TYR A 204 -15.77 1.80 7.02
C TYR A 204 -16.59 2.96 7.58
N ILE A 205 -17.10 3.86 6.73
CA ILE A 205 -18.02 4.93 7.18
C ILE A 205 -19.30 4.32 7.77
N LEU A 206 -19.89 3.34 7.09
CA LEU A 206 -21.11 2.67 7.56
C LEU A 206 -20.89 1.98 8.91
N TYR A 207 -19.75 1.29 9.07
CA TYR A 207 -19.31 0.72 10.34
C TYR A 207 -19.31 1.79 11.43
N PHE A 208 -18.64 2.91 11.21
CA PHE A 208 -18.52 3.99 12.20
C PHE A 208 -19.89 4.58 12.58
N VAL A 209 -20.78 4.77 11.60
CA VAL A 209 -22.13 5.29 11.84
C VAL A 209 -22.96 4.31 12.68
N ILE A 210 -22.91 3.01 12.38
CA ILE A 210 -23.69 2.00 13.12
C ILE A 210 -23.12 1.81 14.53
N ASP A 211 -21.79 1.79 14.67
CA ASP A 211 -21.10 1.71 15.95
C ASP A 211 -21.47 2.91 16.84
N PHE A 212 -21.41 4.13 16.28
CA PHE A 212 -21.78 5.37 16.96
C PHE A 212 -23.25 5.37 17.43
N LEU A 213 -24.17 4.82 16.64
CA LEU A 213 -25.57 4.73 17.04
C LEU A 213 -25.84 3.63 18.09
N GLY A 214 -24.91 2.69 18.29
CA GLY A 214 -25.04 1.59 19.25
C GLY A 214 -26.17 0.60 18.91
N VAL A 215 -26.62 0.57 17.65
CA VAL A 215 -27.88 -0.11 17.25
C VAL A 215 -27.69 -1.61 17.01
N PHE A 216 -26.46 -2.10 16.86
CA PHE A 216 -26.25 -3.45 16.34
C PHE A 216 -25.08 -4.19 17.00
N SER A 217 -25.33 -5.34 17.61
CA SER A 217 -24.29 -6.16 18.26
C SER A 217 -23.34 -6.87 17.29
N ALA A 218 -23.63 -6.85 15.99
CA ALA A 218 -22.81 -7.48 14.94
C ALA A 218 -22.06 -6.48 14.03
N VAL A 219 -21.78 -5.27 14.54
CA VAL A 219 -20.96 -4.25 13.83
C VAL A 219 -19.59 -4.80 13.40
N TRP A 220 -19.01 -5.74 14.14
CA TRP A 220 -17.74 -6.40 13.82
C TRP A 220 -17.74 -7.11 12.45
N ILE A 221 -18.92 -7.53 11.94
CA ILE A 221 -19.03 -8.11 10.58
C ILE A 221 -18.68 -7.06 9.52
N LEU A 222 -19.11 -5.81 9.70
CA LEU A 222 -18.75 -4.72 8.80
C LEU A 222 -17.26 -4.41 8.87
N ALA A 223 -16.65 -4.53 10.05
CA ALA A 223 -15.22 -4.39 10.21
C ALA A 223 -14.46 -5.41 9.33
N LEU A 224 -14.83 -6.69 9.44
CA LEU A 224 -14.24 -7.75 8.61
C LEU A 224 -14.49 -7.54 7.12
N LEU A 225 -15.69 -7.09 6.74
CA LEU A 225 -16.02 -6.85 5.34
C LEU A 225 -15.19 -5.72 4.72
N PHE A 226 -15.00 -4.59 5.41
CA PHE A 226 -14.16 -3.53 4.83
C PHE A 226 -12.70 -3.98 4.68
N PHE A 227 -12.15 -4.68 5.68
CA PHE A 227 -10.79 -5.24 5.58
C PHE A 227 -10.68 -6.22 4.41
N ALA A 228 -11.66 -7.11 4.25
CA ALA A 228 -11.68 -8.06 3.13
C ALA A 228 -11.74 -7.34 1.77
N PHE A 229 -12.55 -6.29 1.63
CA PHE A 229 -12.62 -5.50 0.41
C PHE A 229 -11.32 -4.76 0.11
N GLU A 230 -10.67 -4.21 1.13
CA GLU A 230 -9.38 -3.54 0.98
C GLU A 230 -8.29 -4.52 0.53
N ILE A 231 -8.17 -5.67 1.20
CA ILE A 231 -7.25 -6.76 0.82
C ILE A 231 -7.52 -7.21 -0.62
N LEU A 232 -8.78 -7.49 -0.97
CA LEU A 232 -9.15 -7.89 -2.32
C LEU A 232 -8.83 -6.81 -3.37
N GLY A 233 -8.98 -5.53 -3.00
CA GLY A 233 -8.56 -4.39 -3.82
C GLY A 233 -7.07 -4.46 -4.15
N TRP A 234 -6.22 -4.63 -3.14
CA TRP A 234 -4.77 -4.75 -3.34
C TRP A 234 -4.34 -6.04 -4.06
N VAL A 235 -5.05 -7.16 -3.83
CA VAL A 235 -4.80 -8.41 -4.56
C VAL A 235 -5.10 -8.22 -6.05
N ARG A 236 -6.23 -7.60 -6.39
CA ARG A 236 -6.69 -7.38 -7.78
C ARG A 236 -6.02 -6.22 -8.50
N PHE A 237 -5.30 -5.35 -7.79
CA PHE A 237 -4.49 -4.28 -8.37
C PHE A 237 -3.47 -4.85 -9.38
N LYS A 238 -3.61 -4.52 -10.67
CA LYS A 238 -2.72 -5.03 -11.74
C LYS A 238 -2.20 -3.94 -12.67
N GLU A 239 -2.80 -2.76 -12.62
CA GLU A 239 -2.51 -1.67 -13.55
C GLU A 239 -2.48 -0.35 -12.80
N ILE A 240 -1.64 0.57 -13.28
CA ILE A 240 -1.54 1.93 -12.78
C ILE A 240 -1.97 2.87 -13.91
N GLN A 241 -3.08 3.56 -13.70
CA GLN A 241 -3.56 4.62 -14.57
C GLN A 241 -2.80 5.91 -14.28
N LYS A 242 -2.10 6.43 -15.30
CA LYS A 242 -1.47 7.75 -15.24
C LYS A 242 -2.54 8.83 -15.16
N ARG A 243 -2.20 9.96 -14.54
CA ARG A 243 -3.09 11.10 -14.40
C ARG A 243 -2.66 12.21 -15.34
N GLY A 244 -3.59 12.70 -16.17
CA GLY A 244 -3.46 13.98 -16.86
C GLY A 244 -3.99 15.13 -16.00
N GLU A 245 -3.47 16.35 -16.18
CA GLU A 245 -3.93 17.55 -15.45
C GLU A 245 -5.44 17.82 -15.60
N ASN A 246 -6.05 17.36 -16.70
CA ASN A 246 -7.46 17.56 -17.02
C ASN A 246 -8.35 16.33 -16.77
N ASP A 247 -7.81 15.26 -16.17
CA ASP A 247 -8.59 14.05 -15.93
C ASP A 247 -9.68 14.31 -14.87
N LYS A 248 -10.93 14.26 -15.30
CA LYS A 248 -12.08 14.26 -14.39
C LYS A 248 -12.15 12.89 -13.71
N ILE A 249 -11.68 12.83 -12.46
CA ILE A 249 -11.85 11.63 -11.64
C ILE A 249 -13.36 11.41 -11.48
N PRO A 250 -13.91 10.28 -11.96
CA PRO A 250 -15.32 10.03 -11.84
C PRO A 250 -15.71 10.04 -10.36
N TRP A 251 -16.85 10.65 -10.08
CA TRP A 251 -17.50 10.59 -8.76
C TRP A 251 -18.10 9.22 -8.45
N PHE A 252 -17.86 8.25 -9.35
CA PHE A 252 -18.43 6.90 -9.53
C PHE A 252 -19.95 6.82 -9.55
#